data_AF-B0LGB0-F1
#
_entry.id   AF-B0LGB0-F1
#
_cell.length_a   1.000
_cell.length_b   1.000
_cell.length_c   1.000
_cell.angle_alpha   90.00
_cell.angle_beta   90.00
_cell.angle_gamma   90.00
#
_symmetry.space_group_name_H-M   'P 1'
#
loop_
_entity.id
_entity.type
_entity.pdbx_description
1 polymer ?
#
loop_
_entity_poly.entity_id
_entity_poly.type
_entity_poly.pdbx_seq_one_letter_code
_entity_poly.pdbx_strand_id
1 'polypeptide(L)' 'EAVRKKGPVVTDHGNFILDARWQSLPTRTPQDMERALNALPGVIENGLFTERTVRVFVAHADGSVEERSASF' A
#
# COMPACT_ATOMS: atom_id res chain seq x y z
N GLU A 1 7.61 11.50 -3.43
CA GLU A 1 8.83 12.35 -3.60
C GLU A 1 9.86 12.02 -2.53
N ALA A 2 11.10 11.73 -2.94
CA ALA A 2 12.22 11.41 -2.05
C ALA A 2 12.91 12.69 -1.53
N VAL A 3 12.35 13.33 -0.51
CA VAL A 3 12.81 14.66 -0.03
C VAL A 3 14.28 14.68 0.45
N ARG A 4 14.90 13.51 0.69
CA ARG A 4 16.24 13.40 1.31
C ARG A 4 17.30 12.66 0.47
N LYS A 5 17.01 12.28 -0.77
CA LYS A 5 17.96 11.56 -1.63
C LYS A 5 18.07 12.20 -3.00
N LYS A 6 19.30 12.41 -3.49
CA LYS A 6 19.51 12.70 -4.92
C LYS A 6 19.28 11.40 -5.70
N GLY A 7 18.17 11.33 -6.45
CA GLY A 7 17.79 10.15 -7.24
C GLY A 7 16.56 9.40 -6.68
N PRO A 8 16.11 8.33 -7.36
CA PRO A 8 14.91 7.58 -6.96
C PRO A 8 15.07 6.96 -5.58
N VAL A 9 13.94 6.75 -4.89
CA VAL A 9 13.93 5.93 -3.68
C VAL A 9 14.27 4.50 -4.09
N VAL A 10 15.25 3.93 -3.40
CA VAL A 10 15.69 2.55 -3.61
C VAL A 10 15.39 1.80 -2.33
N THR A 11 14.72 0.65 -2.44
CA THR A 11 14.46 -0.24 -1.31
C THR A 11 15.77 -0.86 -0.78
N ASP A 12 15.72 -1.49 0.38
CA ASP A 12 16.79 -2.34 0.90
C ASP A 12 17.21 -3.45 -0.09
N HIS A 13 16.25 -3.99 -0.83
CA HIS A 13 16.46 -4.99 -1.88
C HIS A 13 16.90 -4.42 -3.24
N GLY A 14 17.18 -3.12 -3.33
CA GLY A 14 17.70 -2.51 -4.57
C GLY A 14 16.64 -2.18 -5.63
N ASN A 15 15.35 -2.31 -5.32
CA ASN A 15 14.26 -2.00 -6.25
C ASN A 15 13.87 -0.52 -6.19
N PHE A 16 13.23 0.00 -7.24
CA PHE A 16 12.64 1.34 -7.22
C PHE A 16 11.23 1.33 -6.65
N ILE A 17 10.87 2.42 -5.97
CA ILE A 17 9.49 2.70 -5.57
C ILE A 17 8.90 3.74 -6.52
N LEU A 18 7.73 3.44 -7.08
CA LEU A 18 6.93 4.37 -7.87
C LEU A 18 5.70 4.81 -7.07
N ASP A 19 5.61 6.11 -6.79
CA ASP A 19 4.44 6.71 -6.12
C ASP A 19 3.32 6.94 -7.13
N ALA A 20 2.24 6.15 -7.07
CA ALA A 20 1.02 6.36 -7.86
C ALA A 20 0.03 7.27 -7.11
N ARG A 21 -0.32 8.43 -7.70
CA ARG A 21 -1.34 9.34 -7.16
C ARG A 21 -2.57 9.31 -8.06
N TRP A 22 -3.74 9.07 -7.48
CA TRP A 22 -5.00 9.11 -8.20
C TRP A 22 -5.72 10.45 -8.00
N GLN A 23 -6.27 11.01 -9.08
CA GLN A 23 -7.07 12.24 -9.03
C GLN A 23 -8.49 12.01 -8.51
N SER A 24 -8.99 10.78 -8.65
CA SER A 24 -10.29 10.33 -8.17
C SER A 24 -10.19 8.89 -7.69
N LEU A 25 -11.18 8.43 -6.90
CA LEU A 25 -11.23 7.03 -6.48
C LEU A 25 -11.24 6.10 -7.72
N PRO A 26 -10.42 5.03 -7.72
CA PRO A 26 -10.42 4.07 -8.81
C PRO A 26 -11.77 3.35 -8.92
N THR A 27 -12.18 3.03 -10.15
CA THR A 27 -13.41 2.28 -10.44
C THR A 27 -13.27 0.78 -10.15
N ARG A 28 -12.05 0.31 -9.87
CA ARG A 28 -11.73 -1.09 -9.56
C ARG A 28 -11.63 -1.30 -8.06
N THR A 29 -11.93 -2.51 -7.62
CA THR A 29 -11.70 -2.90 -6.23
C THR A 29 -10.18 -2.96 -5.95
N PRO A 30 -9.74 -2.71 -4.70
CA PRO A 30 -8.34 -2.91 -4.32
C PRO A 30 -7.80 -4.31 -4.67
N GLN A 31 -8.62 -5.36 -4.53
CA GLN A 31 -8.29 -6.75 -4.88
C GLN A 31 -7.98 -6.91 -6.38
N ASP A 32 -8.82 -6.32 -7.24
CA ASP A 32 -8.59 -6.34 -8.69
C ASP A 32 -7.34 -5.56 -9.09
N MET A 33 -7.05 -4.47 -8.37
CA MET A 33 -5.84 -3.67 -8.59
C MET A 33 -4.58 -4.44 -8.18
N GLU A 34 -4.58 -5.07 -7.01
CA GLU A 34 -3.47 -5.89 -6.51
C GLU A 34 -3.14 -7.03 -7.50
N ARG A 35 -4.16 -7.79 -7.93
CA ARG A 35 -3.99 -8.84 -8.95
C ARG A 35 -3.43 -8.30 -10.27
N ALA A 36 -3.94 -7.16 -10.74
CA ALA A 36 -3.50 -6.57 -11.99
C ALA A 36 -2.04 -6.07 -11.92
N LEU A 37 -1.63 -5.48 -10.79
CA LEU A 37 -0.26 -5.01 -10.57
C LEU A 37 0.71 -6.19 -10.49
N ASN A 38 0.36 -7.25 -9.76
CA ASN A 38 1.20 -8.44 -9.60
C ASN A 38 1.39 -9.21 -10.93
N ALA A 39 0.50 -9.02 -11.91
CA ALA A 39 0.63 -9.59 -13.25
C ALA A 39 1.56 -8.81 -14.19
N LEU A 40 2.00 -7.58 -13.82
CA LEU A 40 2.85 -6.75 -14.67
C LEU A 40 4.34 -7.14 -14.52
N PRO A 41 5.03 -7.53 -15.61
CA PRO A 41 6.47 -7.79 -15.54
C PRO A 41 7.25 -6.56 -15.07
N GLY A 42 8.16 -6.77 -14.12
CA GLY A 42 8.96 -5.70 -13.51
C GLY A 42 8.31 -5.06 -12.28
N VAL A 43 7.04 -5.34 -11.99
CA VAL A 43 6.47 -5.10 -10.66
C VAL A 43 6.91 -6.24 -9.76
N ILE A 44 7.62 -5.90 -8.69
CA ILE A 44 8.08 -6.87 -7.70
C ILE A 44 7.04 -7.05 -6.60
N GLU A 45 6.47 -5.93 -6.12
CA GLU A 45 5.42 -5.91 -5.11
C GLU A 45 4.66 -4.57 -5.17
N ASN A 46 3.51 -4.49 -4.51
CA ASN A 46 2.73 -3.26 -4.40
C ASN A 46 2.26 -2.99 -2.96
N GLY A 47 1.66 -1.82 -2.74
CA GLY A 47 1.25 -1.36 -1.40
C GLY A 47 -0.17 -1.75 -0.98
N LEU A 48 -0.86 -2.62 -1.74
CA LEU A 48 -2.20 -3.11 -1.42
C LEU A 48 -2.08 -4.42 -0.63
N PHE A 49 -2.88 -4.55 0.43
CA PHE A 49 -2.84 -5.70 1.34
C PHE A 49 -4.24 -6.32 1.44
N THR A 50 -4.72 -6.93 0.35
CA THR A 50 -6.12 -7.37 0.26
C THR A 50 -6.31 -8.88 0.41
N GLU A 51 -5.25 -9.68 0.43
CA GLU A 51 -5.36 -11.14 0.46
C GLU A 51 -5.39 -11.75 1.88
N ARG A 52 -5.28 -10.93 2.94
CA ARG A 52 -5.15 -11.42 4.32
C ARG A 52 -6.13 -10.73 5.25
N THR A 53 -6.70 -11.48 6.19
CA THR A 53 -7.40 -10.91 7.33
C THR A 53 -6.42 -10.11 8.19
N VAL A 54 -6.77 -8.86 8.46
CA VAL A 54 -5.95 -7.96 9.27
C VAL A 54 -6.71 -7.52 10.51
N ARG A 55 -5.98 -7.41 11.62
CA ARG A 55 -6.44 -6.70 12.81
C ARG A 55 -5.83 -5.32 12.82
N VAL A 56 -6.67 -4.31 12.97
CA VAL A 56 -6.29 -2.90 12.95
C VAL A 56 -6.53 -2.35 14.34
N PHE A 57 -5.47 -1.82 14.96
CA PHE A 57 -5.56 -1.10 16.22
C PHE A 57 -5.45 0.40 15.93
N VAL A 58 -6.49 1.16 16.26
CA VAL A 58 -6.54 2.61 16.07
C VAL A 58 -6.42 3.27 17.43
N ALA A 59 -5.31 3.96 17.67
CA ALA A 59 -5.10 4.75 18.88
C ALA A 59 -5.71 6.14 18.72
N HIS A 60 -6.45 6.58 19.73
CA HIS A 60 -7.09 7.90 19.77
C HIS A 60 -6.36 8.85 20.70
N ALA A 61 -6.56 10.16 20.49
CA ALA A 61 -5.89 11.21 21.26
C ALA A 61 -6.28 11.24 22.74
N ASP A 62 -7.43 10.66 23.11
CA ASP A 62 -7.88 10.51 24.50
C ASP A 62 -7.24 9.30 25.21
N GLY A 63 -6.37 8.56 24.52
CA GLY A 63 -5.69 7.37 25.04
C GLY A 63 -6.48 6.07 24.88
N SER A 64 -7.68 6.10 24.30
CA SER A 64 -8.42 4.89 23.97
C SER A 64 -7.82 4.19 22.73
N VAL A 65 -8.04 2.87 22.65
CA VAL A 65 -7.64 2.05 21.50
C VAL A 65 -8.85 1.27 21.00
N GLU A 66 -9.14 1.44 19.71
CA GLU A 66 -10.17 0.68 19.01
C GLU A 66 -9.52 -0.49 18.26
N GLU A 67 -10.00 -1.72 18.47
CA GLU A 67 -9.62 -2.89 17.67
C GLU A 67 -10.69 -3.17 16.61
N ARG A 68 -10.29 -3.26 15.34
CA ARG A 68 -11.12 -3.68 14.22
C ARG A 68 -10.54 -4.92 13.57
N SER A 69 -11.41 -5.82 13.12
CA SER A 69 -11.03 -6.95 12.27
C SER A 69 -11.61 -6.74 10.89
N ALA A 70 -10.77 -6.83 9.86
CA ALA A 70 -11.20 -6.78 8.48
C ALA A 70 -10.79 -8.05 7.75
N SER A 71 -11.75 -8.68 7.10
CA SER A 71 -11.54 -9.73 6.10
C SER A 71 -12.01 -9.18 4.75
N PHE A 72 -11.30 -9.53 3.69
CA PHE A 72 -11.44 -8.96 2.35
C PHE A 72 -11.93 -9.98 1.33
#